data_AF-A0A830GP04-F1
#
_entry.id   AF-A0A830GP04-F1
#
_cell.length_a   1.000
_cell.length_b   1.000
_cell.length_c   1.000
_cell.angle_alpha   90.00
_cell.angle_beta   90.00
_cell.angle_gamma   90.00
#
_symmetry.space_group_name_H-M   'P 1'
#
loop_
_entity.id
_entity.type
_entity.pdbx_description
1 polymer ?
#
loop_
_entity_poly.entity_id
_entity_poly.type
_entity_poly.pdbx_seq_one_letter_code
_entity_poly.pdbx_strand_id
1 'polypeptide(L)'
;MDRKRAVAVVSELVQTVREDQISFLAASIAYYMFVSVFPLLLLSLVVGSIVGGEAFAESVVGAVGSALSPAAADLLEDALTSAVGRGGATVFGLAVTVWGALKVFRGLDLAFSQIYGTSGDDSFVGTVVDAASALAGIGLALAGLFVVGSLGAFFGVTVALGGLALIPVLTVAFLPLYYLFPDADLSLREALPGALLAAVAWTVFGTAFSIYASQAGSFQLYGVIGGALLLVTWFYFAGQILLVGAAFNKVLLGDMDRQLQQEPLRRSSKAMSEDADRPSGETPPPDATGAGDDLTDEELEQLREEFESFRDDIEDRTLHQDDVKDDLKQYVRRRMRRGHARGWGPYVVLLYGTIMTLGAFYYLQDQGLWAVLAMLVIWLSTLGLYVVMLLVGVTFRVTGLPGIAIDKVRDWRR
;
A
#
# COMPACT_ATOMS: atom_id res chain seq x y z
N MET A 1 -16.27 6.96 -22.50
CA MET A 1 -15.43 7.80 -21.61
C MET A 1 -14.53 8.66 -22.48
N ASP A 2 -14.50 9.97 -22.25
CA ASP A 2 -13.52 10.85 -22.91
C ASP A 2 -12.09 10.40 -22.58
N ARG A 3 -11.22 10.35 -23.59
CA ARG A 3 -9.80 10.00 -23.43
C ARG A 3 -9.12 10.79 -22.30
N LYS A 4 -9.53 12.04 -22.11
CA LYS A 4 -9.05 12.92 -21.02
C LYS A 4 -9.42 12.40 -19.62
N ARG A 5 -10.63 11.86 -19.44
CA ARG A 5 -11.07 11.28 -18.16
C ARG A 5 -10.32 9.99 -17.85
N ALA A 6 -10.14 9.12 -18.84
CA ALA A 6 -9.38 7.88 -18.64
C ALA A 6 -7.92 8.17 -18.22
N VAL A 7 -7.28 9.17 -18.84
CA VAL A 7 -5.92 9.60 -18.46
C VAL A 7 -5.90 10.19 -17.05
N ALA A 8 -6.91 10.98 -16.67
CA ALA A 8 -7.01 11.54 -15.32
C ALA A 8 -7.13 10.44 -14.26
N VAL A 9 -8.06 9.48 -14.44
CA VAL A 9 -8.25 8.34 -13.51
C VAL A 9 -6.96 7.52 -13.36
N VAL A 10 -6.28 7.21 -14.46
CA VAL A 10 -5.02 6.47 -14.41
C VAL A 10 -3.92 7.27 -13.70
N SER A 11 -3.82 8.57 -13.96
CA SER A 11 -2.84 9.44 -13.30
C SER A 11 -3.09 9.52 -11.79
N GLU A 12 -4.35 9.71 -11.39
CA GLU A 12 -4.74 9.78 -9.99
C GLU A 12 -4.53 8.43 -9.29
N LEU A 13 -4.86 7.31 -9.94
CA LEU A 13 -4.57 5.98 -9.44
C LEU A 13 -3.07 5.78 -9.18
N VAL A 14 -2.21 6.16 -10.12
CA VAL A 14 -0.75 6.04 -9.95
C VAL A 14 -0.25 6.91 -8.79
N GLN A 15 -0.84 8.08 -8.60
CA GLN A 15 -0.52 8.96 -7.48
C GLN A 15 -0.96 8.32 -6.16
N THR A 16 -2.20 7.86 -6.05
CA THR A 16 -2.74 7.16 -4.87
C THR A 16 -1.90 5.93 -4.50
N VAL A 17 -1.52 5.11 -5.47
CA VAL A 17 -0.67 3.91 -5.26
C VAL A 17 0.67 4.27 -4.60
N ARG A 18 1.24 5.43 -4.96
CA ARG A 18 2.52 5.92 -4.41
C ARG A 18 2.34 6.56 -3.05
N GLU A 19 1.34 7.41 -2.88
CA GLU A 19 1.06 8.15 -1.65
C GLU A 19 0.67 7.20 -0.51
N ASP A 20 -0.21 6.24 -0.80
CA ASP A 20 -0.68 5.24 0.16
C ASP A 20 0.32 4.09 0.34
N GLN A 21 1.50 4.15 -0.30
CA GLN A 21 2.59 3.17 -0.18
C GLN A 21 2.13 1.71 -0.39
N ILE A 22 1.27 1.49 -1.39
CA ILE A 22 0.63 0.19 -1.63
C ILE A 22 1.65 -0.96 -1.80
N SER A 23 2.79 -0.68 -2.45
CA SER A 23 3.92 -1.62 -2.55
C SER A 23 4.45 -2.08 -1.19
N PHE A 24 4.60 -1.16 -0.24
CA PHE A 24 5.06 -1.51 1.11
C PHE A 24 4.00 -2.32 1.87
N LEU A 25 2.74 -1.91 1.79
CA LEU A 25 1.62 -2.64 2.41
C LEU A 25 1.52 -4.07 1.87
N ALA A 26 1.56 -4.25 0.55
CA ALA A 26 1.53 -5.59 -0.06
C ALA A 26 2.73 -6.46 0.34
N ALA A 27 3.93 -5.89 0.50
CA ALA A 27 5.09 -6.62 0.99
C ALA A 27 4.88 -7.14 2.42
N SER A 28 4.26 -6.33 3.29
CA SER A 28 3.95 -6.77 4.65
C SER A 28 2.92 -7.90 4.67
N ILE A 29 1.85 -7.80 3.87
CA ILE A 29 0.82 -8.84 3.74
C ILE A 29 1.44 -10.12 3.17
N ALA A 30 2.31 -10.01 2.15
CA ALA A 30 3.00 -11.14 1.55
C ALA A 30 3.88 -11.90 2.54
N TYR A 31 4.61 -11.17 3.40
CA TYR A 31 5.39 -11.78 4.48
C TYR A 31 4.50 -12.57 5.44
N TYR A 32 3.39 -11.99 5.90
CA TYR A 32 2.47 -12.68 6.80
C TYR A 32 1.76 -13.88 6.14
N MET A 33 1.40 -13.76 4.86
CA MET A 33 0.86 -14.88 4.07
C MET A 33 1.88 -16.02 3.99
N PHE A 34 3.14 -15.71 3.67
CA PHE A 34 4.23 -16.69 3.59
C PHE A 34 4.46 -17.43 4.91
N VAL A 35 4.58 -16.68 6.02
CA VAL A 35 4.75 -17.27 7.36
C VAL A 35 3.56 -18.16 7.75
N SER A 36 2.36 -17.86 7.24
CA SER A 36 1.14 -18.60 7.53
C SER A 36 0.96 -19.87 6.70
N VAL A 37 1.75 -20.09 5.64
CA VAL A 37 1.57 -21.26 4.74
C VAL A 37 1.74 -22.58 5.47
N PHE A 38 2.89 -22.82 6.13
CA PHE A 38 3.12 -24.10 6.81
C PHE A 38 2.10 -24.38 7.91
N PRO A 39 1.81 -23.42 8.81
CA PRO A 39 0.80 -23.63 9.84
C PRO A 39 -0.61 -23.86 9.27
N LEU A 40 -0.98 -23.20 8.15
CA LEU A 40 -2.24 -23.45 7.45
C LEU A 40 -2.30 -24.83 6.80
N LEU A 41 -1.21 -25.30 6.20
CA LEU A 41 -1.12 -26.65 5.63
C LEU A 41 -1.31 -27.72 6.71
N LEU A 42 -0.64 -27.57 7.85
CA LEU A 42 -0.81 -28.46 9.00
C LEU A 42 -2.26 -28.45 9.51
N LEU A 43 -2.86 -27.27 9.66
CA LEU A 43 -4.26 -27.14 10.09
C LEU A 43 -5.20 -27.81 9.09
N SER A 44 -4.99 -27.58 7.80
CA SER A 44 -5.81 -28.17 6.73
C SER A 44 -5.75 -29.69 6.74
N LEU A 45 -4.59 -30.27 7.07
CA LEU A 45 -4.44 -31.71 7.19
C LEU A 45 -5.06 -32.28 8.47
N VAL A 46 -4.96 -31.56 9.60
CA VAL A 46 -5.64 -31.95 10.85
C VAL A 46 -7.16 -31.91 10.66
N VAL A 47 -7.70 -30.82 10.13
CA VAL A 47 -9.14 -30.71 9.84
C VAL A 47 -9.56 -31.72 8.78
N GLY A 48 -8.75 -31.87 7.74
CA GLY A 48 -8.96 -32.82 6.65
C GLY A 48 -9.02 -34.26 7.10
N SER A 49 -8.11 -34.69 7.98
CA SER A 49 -8.11 -36.04 8.54
C SER A 49 -9.31 -36.31 9.46
N ILE A 50 -9.79 -35.29 10.20
CA ILE A 50 -10.99 -35.40 11.03
C ILE A 50 -12.27 -35.50 10.18
N VAL A 51 -12.37 -34.70 9.11
CA VAL A 51 -13.61 -34.58 8.31
C VAL A 51 -13.68 -35.63 7.20
N GLY A 52 -12.57 -35.91 6.51
CA GLY A 52 -12.51 -36.71 5.28
C GLY A 52 -11.70 -38.01 5.38
N GLY A 53 -11.12 -38.32 6.55
CA GLY A 53 -10.27 -39.50 6.74
C GLY A 53 -8.94 -39.44 5.96
N GLU A 54 -8.25 -40.58 5.88
CA GLU A 54 -6.92 -40.70 5.24
C GLU A 54 -6.93 -40.33 3.75
N ALA A 55 -8.03 -40.62 3.03
CA ALA A 55 -8.17 -40.32 1.61
C ALA A 55 -8.14 -38.82 1.28
N PHE A 56 -8.69 -37.96 2.16
CA PHE A 56 -8.59 -36.51 2.00
C PHE A 56 -7.17 -36.01 2.22
N ALA A 57 -6.49 -36.52 3.26
CA ALA A 57 -5.10 -36.17 3.52
C ALA A 57 -4.18 -36.56 2.36
N GLU A 58 -4.34 -37.77 1.79
CA GLU A 58 -3.61 -38.21 0.59
C GLU A 58 -3.88 -37.31 -0.62
N SER A 59 -5.12 -36.86 -0.82
CA SER A 59 -5.45 -35.97 -1.94
C SER A 59 -4.80 -34.58 -1.80
N VAL A 60 -4.72 -34.04 -0.58
CA VAL A 60 -4.05 -32.76 -0.31
C VAL A 60 -2.54 -32.91 -0.49
N VAL A 61 -1.95 -33.98 0.06
CA VAL A 61 -0.50 -34.25 -0.08
C VAL A 61 -0.13 -34.50 -1.54
N GLY A 62 -0.95 -35.23 -2.30
CA GLY A 62 -0.75 -35.47 -3.72
C GLY A 62 -0.85 -34.19 -4.56
N ALA A 63 -1.85 -33.34 -4.28
CA ALA A 63 -2.01 -32.07 -4.97
C ALA A 63 -0.84 -31.11 -4.67
N VAL A 64 -0.46 -30.97 -3.40
CA VAL A 64 0.63 -30.09 -2.97
C VAL A 64 1.98 -30.64 -3.40
N GLY A 65 2.23 -31.94 -3.24
CA GLY A 65 3.48 -32.60 -3.62
C GLY A 65 3.75 -32.53 -5.12
N SER A 66 2.72 -32.60 -5.97
CA SER A 66 2.86 -32.42 -7.42
C SER A 66 3.24 -30.99 -7.84
N ALA A 67 2.99 -30.01 -6.97
CA ALA A 67 3.31 -28.60 -7.19
C ALA A 67 4.63 -28.17 -6.53
N LEU A 68 5.20 -28.99 -5.65
CA LEU A 68 6.42 -28.71 -4.90
C LEU A 68 7.65 -29.33 -5.57
N SER A 69 8.83 -28.78 -5.28
CA SER A 69 10.09 -29.46 -5.59
C SER A 69 10.26 -30.68 -4.69
N PRO A 70 11.05 -31.70 -5.09
CA PRO A 70 11.26 -32.90 -4.26
C PRO A 70 11.69 -32.56 -2.83
N ALA A 71 12.60 -31.61 -2.65
CA ALA A 71 13.06 -31.17 -1.34
C ALA A 71 11.96 -30.47 -0.50
N ALA A 72 11.04 -29.74 -1.13
CA ALA A 72 9.92 -29.12 -0.42
C ALA A 72 8.82 -30.16 -0.10
N ALA A 73 8.65 -31.18 -0.95
CA ALA A 73 7.79 -32.32 -0.69
C ALA A 73 8.32 -33.14 0.49
N ASP A 74 9.61 -33.44 0.55
CA ASP A 74 10.25 -34.16 1.66
C ASP A 74 10.10 -33.38 2.98
N LEU A 75 10.32 -32.06 2.98
CA LEU A 75 10.12 -31.22 4.17
C LEU A 75 8.66 -31.20 4.62
N LEU A 76 7.71 -31.21 3.68
CA LEU A 76 6.30 -31.30 3.99
C LEU A 76 5.97 -32.68 4.56
N GLU A 77 6.44 -33.76 3.95
CA GLU A 77 6.25 -35.13 4.44
C GLU A 77 6.84 -35.33 5.85
N ASP A 78 8.05 -34.83 6.09
CA ASP A 78 8.69 -34.83 7.42
C ASP A 78 7.88 -33.99 8.43
N ALA A 79 7.41 -32.80 8.05
CA ALA A 79 6.56 -31.98 8.91
C ALA A 79 5.23 -32.66 9.24
N LEU A 80 4.66 -33.41 8.30
CA LEU A 80 3.39 -34.13 8.47
C LEU A 80 3.55 -35.38 9.33
N THR A 81 4.55 -36.21 9.04
CA THR A 81 4.83 -37.45 9.79
C THR A 81 5.37 -37.15 11.19
N SER A 82 6.10 -36.04 11.38
CA SER A 82 6.58 -35.62 12.71
C SER A 82 5.50 -34.96 13.59
N ALA A 83 4.47 -34.36 12.97
CA ALA A 83 3.33 -33.75 13.66
C ALA A 83 2.28 -34.79 14.10
N VAL A 84 2.10 -35.86 13.32
CA VAL A 84 1.23 -36.99 13.69
C VAL A 84 1.85 -37.75 14.86
N GLY A 85 1.38 -37.46 16.08
CA GLY A 85 1.77 -38.18 17.30
C GLY A 85 2.38 -37.32 18.43
N ARG A 86 2.59 -36.02 18.23
CA ARG A 86 3.08 -35.10 19.28
C ARG A 86 2.14 -33.91 19.46
N GLY A 87 1.14 -34.05 20.32
CA GLY A 87 0.12 -33.01 20.58
C GLY A 87 0.67 -31.61 20.89
N GLY A 88 1.87 -31.49 21.47
CA GLY A 88 2.53 -30.19 21.70
C GLY A 88 2.98 -29.45 20.44
N ALA A 89 3.47 -30.17 19.41
CA ALA A 89 3.86 -29.57 18.13
C ALA A 89 2.63 -29.11 17.34
N THR A 90 1.52 -29.85 17.42
CA THR A 90 0.23 -29.47 16.84
C THR A 90 -0.35 -28.21 17.47
N VAL A 91 -0.25 -28.06 18.80
CA VAL A 91 -0.72 -26.86 19.51
C VAL A 91 0.12 -25.64 19.17
N PHE A 92 1.45 -25.78 19.13
CA PHE A 92 2.33 -24.67 18.74
C PHE A 92 2.10 -24.25 17.28
N GLY A 93 2.01 -25.22 16.35
CA GLY A 93 1.67 -24.97 14.96
C GLY A 93 0.34 -24.23 14.82
N LEU A 94 -0.71 -24.71 15.50
CA LEU A 94 -2.03 -24.06 15.53
C LEU A 94 -1.95 -22.61 16.04
N ALA A 95 -1.21 -22.36 17.12
CA ALA A 95 -1.05 -21.01 17.67
C ALA A 95 -0.36 -20.08 16.67
N VAL A 96 0.67 -20.55 15.96
CA VAL A 96 1.34 -19.79 14.91
C VAL A 96 0.41 -19.56 13.71
N THR A 97 -0.41 -20.55 13.32
CA THR A 97 -1.42 -20.39 12.25
C THR A 97 -2.40 -19.28 12.58
N VAL A 98 -3.00 -19.36 13.77
CA VAL A 98 -4.01 -18.39 14.20
C VAL A 98 -3.38 -17.00 14.28
N TRP A 99 -2.18 -16.89 14.83
CA TRP A 99 -1.46 -15.62 14.89
C TRP A 99 -1.14 -15.06 13.49
N GLY A 100 -0.64 -15.90 12.58
CA GLY A 100 -0.32 -15.52 11.21
C GLY A 100 -1.55 -15.07 10.42
N ALA A 101 -2.64 -15.84 10.50
CA ALA A 101 -3.92 -15.49 9.88
C ALA A 101 -4.45 -14.14 10.39
N LEU A 102 -4.47 -13.94 11.71
CA LEU A 102 -4.86 -12.65 12.31
C LEU A 102 -3.99 -11.49 11.81
N LYS A 103 -2.68 -11.71 11.61
CA LYS A 103 -1.77 -10.70 11.06
C LYS A 103 -2.01 -10.39 9.59
N VAL A 104 -2.37 -11.39 8.77
CA VAL A 104 -2.76 -11.17 7.37
C VAL A 104 -4.01 -10.31 7.31
N PHE A 105 -5.05 -10.66 8.07
CA PHE A 105 -6.31 -9.90 8.08
C PHE A 105 -6.12 -8.49 8.58
N ARG A 106 -5.40 -8.32 9.70
CA ARG A 106 -5.06 -6.98 10.22
C ARG A 106 -4.21 -6.16 9.24
N GLY A 107 -3.36 -6.83 8.46
CA GLY A 107 -2.58 -6.16 7.41
C GLY A 107 -3.44 -5.69 6.24
N LEU A 108 -4.44 -6.48 5.86
CA LEU A 108 -5.43 -6.10 4.84
C LEU A 108 -6.32 -4.97 5.33
N ASP A 109 -6.90 -5.10 6.52
CA ASP A 109 -7.70 -4.08 7.20
C ASP A 109 -6.97 -2.74 7.24
N LEU A 110 -5.79 -2.70 7.87
CA LEU A 110 -4.95 -1.49 7.92
C LEU A 110 -4.66 -0.90 6.54
N ALA A 111 -4.42 -1.74 5.53
CA ALA A 111 -4.16 -1.27 4.18
C ALA A 111 -5.41 -0.66 3.53
N PHE A 112 -6.58 -1.27 3.72
CA PHE A 112 -7.85 -0.74 3.24
C PHE A 112 -8.20 0.56 3.98
N SER A 113 -8.16 0.59 5.31
CA SER A 113 -8.47 1.79 6.08
C SER A 113 -7.49 2.94 5.77
N GLN A 114 -6.21 2.64 5.52
CA GLN A 114 -5.26 3.63 5.04
C GLN A 114 -5.61 4.16 3.64
N ILE A 115 -6.01 3.29 2.70
CA ILE A 115 -6.43 3.70 1.35
C ILE A 115 -7.71 4.55 1.45
N TYR A 116 -8.73 4.14 2.20
CA TYR A 116 -9.98 4.90 2.29
C TYR A 116 -9.92 6.09 3.25
N GLY A 117 -8.85 6.22 4.04
CA GLY A 117 -8.66 7.32 5.00
C GLY A 117 -9.56 7.20 6.23
N THR A 118 -9.95 5.98 6.60
CA THR A 118 -10.82 5.69 7.75
C THR A 118 -10.02 5.42 9.01
N SER A 119 -10.63 5.63 10.16
CA SER A 119 -10.05 5.31 11.47
C SER A 119 -10.09 3.78 11.65
N GLY A 120 -8.96 3.09 11.50
CA GLY A 120 -8.85 1.62 11.69
C GLY A 120 -8.98 1.17 13.15
N ASP A 121 -9.95 1.71 13.88
CA ASP A 121 -10.28 1.37 15.27
C ASP A 121 -11.32 0.25 15.30
N ASP A 122 -10.98 -0.88 14.68
CA ASP A 122 -11.86 -2.03 14.67
C ASP A 122 -11.87 -2.75 16.02
N SER A 123 -13.08 -3.06 16.47
CA SER A 123 -13.25 -3.96 17.61
C SER A 123 -12.72 -5.35 17.26
N PHE A 124 -12.22 -6.11 18.25
CA PHE A 124 -11.76 -7.49 18.02
C PHE A 124 -12.83 -8.37 17.32
N VAL A 125 -14.11 -8.08 17.56
CA VAL A 125 -15.23 -8.76 16.90
C VAL A 125 -15.32 -8.40 15.42
N GLY A 126 -15.10 -7.13 15.05
CA GLY A 126 -15.02 -6.67 13.66
C GLY A 126 -13.96 -7.45 12.89
N THR A 127 -12.72 -7.45 13.40
CA THR A 127 -11.61 -8.19 12.78
C THR A 127 -11.91 -9.69 12.57
N VAL A 128 -12.66 -10.33 13.48
CA VAL A 128 -13.05 -11.74 13.32
C VAL A 128 -14.12 -11.91 12.24
N VAL A 129 -15.08 -10.98 12.14
CA VAL A 129 -16.10 -10.98 11.09
C VAL A 129 -15.47 -10.73 9.72
N ASP A 130 -14.50 -9.83 9.60
CA ASP A 130 -13.80 -9.57 8.34
C ASP A 130 -12.93 -10.75 7.93
N ALA A 131 -12.24 -11.35 8.89
CA ALA A 131 -11.50 -12.58 8.68
C ALA A 131 -12.41 -13.72 8.18
N ALA A 132 -13.56 -13.93 8.82
CA ALA A 132 -14.53 -14.95 8.43
C ALA A 132 -15.12 -14.68 7.03
N SER A 133 -15.38 -13.42 6.71
CA SER A 133 -15.93 -13.01 5.43
C SER A 133 -14.91 -13.14 4.30
N ALA A 134 -13.65 -12.79 4.56
CA ALA A 134 -12.55 -13.03 3.65
C ALA A 134 -12.32 -14.53 3.41
N LEU A 135 -12.37 -15.35 4.46
CA LEU A 135 -12.32 -16.81 4.36
C LEU A 135 -13.48 -17.36 3.52
N ALA A 136 -14.70 -16.86 3.71
CA ALA A 136 -15.85 -17.23 2.91
C ALA A 136 -15.66 -16.84 1.43
N GLY A 137 -15.13 -15.64 1.15
CA GLY A 137 -14.78 -15.18 -0.19
C GLY A 137 -13.74 -16.08 -0.87
N ILE A 138 -12.68 -16.46 -0.15
CA ILE A 138 -11.68 -17.44 -0.61
C ILE A 138 -12.33 -18.79 -0.89
N GLY A 139 -13.18 -19.29 0.02
CA GLY A 139 -13.92 -20.54 -0.17
C GLY A 139 -14.79 -20.53 -1.43
N LEU A 140 -15.49 -19.41 -1.68
CA LEU A 140 -16.27 -19.20 -2.90
C LEU A 140 -15.37 -19.15 -4.15
N ALA A 141 -14.20 -18.50 -4.07
CA ALA A 141 -13.23 -18.49 -5.16
C ALA A 141 -12.79 -19.91 -5.55
N LEU A 142 -12.45 -20.72 -4.54
CA LEU A 142 -11.99 -22.10 -4.71
C LEU A 142 -13.12 -22.99 -5.26
N ALA A 143 -14.34 -22.86 -4.73
CA ALA A 143 -15.50 -23.59 -5.25
C ALA A 143 -15.80 -23.20 -6.71
N GLY A 144 -15.71 -21.92 -7.04
CA GLY A 144 -15.90 -21.43 -8.40
C GLY A 144 -14.81 -21.92 -9.36
N LEU A 145 -13.54 -21.94 -8.93
CA LEU A 145 -12.45 -22.56 -9.69
C LEU A 145 -12.72 -24.04 -10.00
N PHE A 146 -13.22 -24.80 -9.00
CA PHE A 146 -13.59 -26.20 -9.19
C PHE A 146 -14.74 -26.37 -10.20
N VAL A 147 -15.76 -25.52 -10.13
CA VAL A 147 -16.88 -25.52 -11.08
C VAL A 147 -16.39 -25.19 -12.49
N VAL A 148 -15.60 -24.13 -12.67
CA VAL A 148 -15.04 -23.75 -13.97
C VAL A 148 -14.16 -24.85 -14.54
N GLY A 149 -13.30 -25.47 -13.72
CA GLY A 149 -12.47 -26.60 -14.13
C GLY A 149 -13.29 -27.81 -14.57
N SER A 150 -14.34 -28.14 -13.81
CA SER A 150 -15.25 -29.26 -14.10
C SER A 150 -16.05 -29.04 -15.39
N LEU A 151 -16.55 -27.82 -15.60
CA LEU A 151 -17.24 -27.43 -16.83
C LEU A 151 -16.27 -27.44 -18.04
N GLY A 152 -15.04 -26.96 -17.86
CA GLY A 152 -14.01 -27.01 -18.89
C GLY A 152 -13.70 -28.43 -19.34
N ALA A 153 -13.57 -29.37 -18.39
CA ALA A 153 -13.37 -30.79 -18.66
C ALA A 153 -14.59 -31.44 -19.34
N PHE A 154 -15.81 -31.08 -18.93
CA PHE A 154 -17.05 -31.65 -19.47
C PHE A 154 -17.38 -31.14 -20.88
N PHE A 155 -17.16 -29.85 -21.15
CA PHE A 155 -17.51 -29.21 -22.42
C PHE A 155 -16.33 -29.08 -23.40
N GLY A 156 -15.13 -29.54 -23.03
CA GLY A 156 -13.93 -29.44 -23.88
C GLY A 156 -13.48 -28.00 -24.16
N VAL A 157 -13.80 -27.07 -23.25
CA VAL A 157 -13.51 -25.65 -23.43
C VAL A 157 -12.02 -25.40 -23.16
N THR A 158 -11.33 -24.78 -24.13
CA THR A 158 -9.89 -24.49 -24.03
C THR A 158 -9.59 -23.47 -22.93
N VAL A 159 -8.37 -23.54 -22.38
CA VAL A 159 -7.86 -22.72 -21.27
C VAL A 159 -8.08 -21.21 -21.47
N ALA A 160 -8.03 -20.73 -22.72
CA ALA A 160 -8.25 -19.31 -23.05
C ALA A 160 -9.69 -18.83 -22.78
N LEU A 161 -10.70 -19.67 -23.05
CA LEU A 161 -12.10 -19.38 -22.73
C LEU A 161 -12.38 -19.61 -21.23
N GLY A 162 -11.68 -20.56 -20.60
CA GLY A 162 -11.73 -20.80 -19.16
C GLY A 162 -11.23 -19.61 -18.33
N GLY A 163 -10.18 -18.91 -18.80
CA GLY A 163 -9.66 -17.70 -18.14
C GLY A 163 -10.66 -16.55 -18.09
N LEU A 164 -11.41 -16.31 -19.18
CA LEU A 164 -12.46 -15.29 -19.20
C LEU A 164 -13.67 -15.67 -18.33
N ALA A 165 -14.02 -16.96 -18.28
CA ALA A 165 -15.07 -17.47 -17.41
C ALA A 165 -14.71 -17.37 -15.91
N LEU A 166 -13.41 -17.25 -15.58
CA LEU A 166 -12.93 -17.10 -14.22
C LEU A 166 -13.13 -15.68 -13.67
N ILE A 167 -13.18 -14.66 -14.53
CA ILE A 167 -13.37 -13.26 -14.13
C ILE A 167 -14.66 -13.04 -13.31
N PRO A 168 -15.87 -13.46 -13.73
CA PRO A 168 -17.08 -13.27 -12.93
C PRO A 168 -17.01 -14.02 -11.59
N VAL A 169 -16.43 -15.22 -11.58
CA VAL A 169 -16.22 -16.00 -10.35
C VAL A 169 -15.32 -15.26 -9.37
N LEU A 170 -14.16 -14.79 -9.83
CA LEU A 170 -13.22 -14.02 -9.01
C LEU A 170 -13.81 -12.68 -8.57
N THR A 171 -14.62 -12.04 -9.42
CA THR A 171 -15.30 -10.80 -9.05
C THR A 171 -16.23 -11.04 -7.87
N VAL A 172 -17.07 -12.09 -7.93
CA VAL A 172 -17.97 -12.46 -6.82
C VAL A 172 -17.18 -12.86 -5.58
N ALA A 173 -16.07 -13.57 -5.74
CA ALA A 173 -15.22 -13.99 -4.62
C ALA A 173 -14.49 -12.83 -3.94
N PHE A 174 -14.05 -11.84 -4.71
CA PHE A 174 -13.36 -10.67 -4.18
C PHE A 174 -14.31 -9.60 -3.65
N LEU A 175 -15.53 -9.48 -4.19
CA LEU A 175 -16.48 -8.43 -3.82
C LEU A 175 -16.69 -8.24 -2.31
N PRO A 176 -16.79 -9.29 -1.46
CA PRO A 176 -16.89 -9.11 -0.01
C PRO A 176 -15.70 -8.36 0.59
N LEU A 177 -14.48 -8.57 0.09
CA LEU A 177 -13.30 -7.84 0.55
C LEU A 177 -13.45 -6.34 0.26
N TYR A 178 -13.98 -5.98 -0.90
CA TYR A 178 -14.16 -4.57 -1.30
C TYR A 178 -15.35 -3.87 -0.66
N TYR A 179 -16.25 -4.63 -0.04
CA TYR A 179 -17.45 -4.11 0.60
C TYR A 179 -17.33 -4.07 2.13
N LEU A 180 -16.60 -5.01 2.73
CA LEU A 180 -16.53 -5.16 4.19
C LEU A 180 -15.26 -4.55 4.81
N PHE A 181 -14.10 -4.65 4.14
CA PHE A 181 -12.84 -4.12 4.68
C PHE A 181 -12.73 -2.60 4.67
N PRO A 182 -13.33 -1.85 3.72
CA PRO A 182 -13.43 -0.43 3.90
C PRO A 182 -14.36 -0.15 5.08
N ASP A 183 -13.85 0.43 6.17
CA ASP A 183 -14.67 1.02 7.26
C ASP A 183 -15.42 2.28 6.79
N ALA A 184 -15.94 2.24 5.56
CA ALA A 184 -16.60 3.31 4.86
C ALA A 184 -17.95 2.79 4.36
N ASP A 185 -18.98 3.63 4.43
CA ASP A 185 -20.33 3.31 3.94
C ASP A 185 -20.33 3.23 2.39
N LEU A 186 -19.83 2.12 1.84
CA LEU A 186 -19.80 1.86 0.41
C LEU A 186 -20.99 1.00 0.00
N SER A 187 -21.66 1.38 -1.08
CA SER A 187 -22.64 0.52 -1.73
C SER A 187 -21.95 -0.59 -2.55
N LEU A 188 -22.66 -1.70 -2.79
CA LEU A 188 -22.16 -2.79 -3.65
C LEU A 188 -21.78 -2.32 -5.06
N ARG A 189 -22.42 -1.24 -5.55
CA ARG A 189 -22.11 -0.66 -6.87
C ARG A 189 -20.78 0.09 -6.89
N GLU A 190 -20.36 0.63 -5.75
CA GLU A 190 -19.09 1.33 -5.59
C GLU A 190 -17.94 0.36 -5.31
N ALA A 191 -18.23 -0.79 -4.68
CA ALA A 191 -17.24 -1.85 -4.47
C ALA A 191 -16.90 -2.65 -5.75
N LEU A 192 -17.89 -2.83 -6.64
CA LEU A 192 -17.80 -3.70 -7.82
C LEU A 192 -16.68 -3.37 -8.82
N PRO A 193 -16.39 -2.10 -9.19
CA PRO A 193 -15.37 -1.79 -10.18
C PRO A 193 -13.98 -2.26 -9.80
N GLY A 194 -13.59 -2.11 -8.52
CA GLY A 194 -12.32 -2.54 -7.96
C GLY A 194 -12.21 -4.06 -7.86
N ALA A 195 -13.29 -4.72 -7.43
CA ALA A 195 -13.36 -6.19 -7.43
C ALA A 195 -13.19 -6.77 -8.85
N LEU A 196 -13.83 -6.16 -9.85
CA LEU A 196 -13.69 -6.54 -11.26
C LEU A 196 -12.28 -6.28 -11.78
N LEU A 197 -11.70 -5.11 -11.48
CA LEU A 197 -10.33 -4.78 -11.87
C LEU A 197 -9.34 -5.80 -11.29
N ALA A 198 -9.49 -6.16 -10.01
CA ALA A 198 -8.66 -7.17 -9.38
C ALA A 198 -8.87 -8.56 -9.98
N ALA A 199 -10.10 -8.96 -10.29
CA ALA A 199 -10.38 -10.23 -10.95
C ALA A 199 -9.71 -10.34 -12.34
N VAL A 200 -9.76 -9.25 -13.12
CA VAL A 200 -9.08 -9.17 -14.43
C VAL A 200 -7.57 -9.24 -14.25
N ALA A 201 -7.00 -8.40 -13.38
CA ALA A 201 -5.57 -8.36 -13.13
C ALA A 201 -5.05 -9.70 -12.58
N TRP A 202 -5.81 -10.36 -11.71
CA TRP A 202 -5.53 -11.71 -11.19
C TRP A 202 -5.48 -12.74 -12.30
N THR A 203 -6.47 -12.72 -13.20
CA THR A 203 -6.54 -13.65 -14.34
C THR A 203 -5.34 -13.46 -15.27
N VAL A 204 -4.99 -12.21 -15.59
CA VAL A 204 -3.82 -11.88 -16.41
C VAL A 204 -2.53 -12.34 -15.72
N PHE A 205 -2.38 -12.04 -14.43
CA PHE A 205 -1.22 -12.41 -13.64
C PHE A 205 -1.06 -13.94 -13.54
N GLY A 206 -2.12 -14.67 -13.24
CA GLY A 206 -2.12 -16.13 -13.19
C GLY A 206 -1.80 -16.78 -14.53
N THR A 207 -2.31 -16.22 -15.63
CA THR A 207 -1.97 -16.68 -16.98
C THR A 207 -0.50 -16.44 -17.30
N ALA A 208 0.01 -15.23 -17.02
CA ALA A 208 1.41 -14.87 -17.23
C ALA A 208 2.35 -15.76 -16.41
N PHE A 209 1.99 -16.04 -15.16
CA PHE A 209 2.74 -16.92 -14.29
C PHE A 209 2.69 -18.38 -14.72
N SER A 210 1.54 -18.87 -15.20
CA SER A 210 1.44 -20.22 -15.75
C SER A 210 2.38 -20.42 -16.95
N ILE A 211 2.46 -19.43 -17.85
CA ILE A 211 3.41 -19.42 -18.97
C ILE A 211 4.85 -19.37 -18.46
N TYR A 212 5.14 -18.52 -17.48
CA TYR A 212 6.47 -18.46 -16.86
C TYR A 212 6.86 -19.82 -16.26
N ALA A 213 5.97 -20.44 -15.48
CA ALA A 213 6.19 -21.71 -14.81
C ALA A 213 6.37 -22.87 -15.82
N SER A 214 5.63 -22.89 -16.93
CA SER A 214 5.78 -23.93 -17.96
C SER A 214 7.12 -23.85 -18.69
N GLN A 215 7.67 -22.64 -18.86
CA GLN A 215 8.95 -22.41 -19.53
C GLN A 215 10.14 -22.57 -18.59
N ALA A 216 9.94 -22.41 -17.29
CA ALA A 216 10.99 -22.46 -16.30
C ALA A 216 11.39 -23.90 -15.88
N GLY A 217 11.20 -24.86 -16.78
CA GLY A 217 11.63 -26.25 -16.61
C GLY A 217 13.08 -26.31 -16.14
N SER A 218 13.29 -26.90 -14.96
CA SER A 218 14.56 -27.03 -14.21
C SER A 218 14.89 -25.96 -13.14
N PHE A 219 13.94 -25.60 -12.26
CA PHE A 219 14.26 -24.93 -10.97
C PHE A 219 15.04 -25.80 -9.95
N GLN A 220 15.58 -26.96 -10.36
CA GLN A 220 16.50 -27.74 -9.52
C GLN A 220 17.71 -26.92 -9.05
N LEU A 221 18.09 -25.86 -9.80
CA LEU A 221 19.23 -25.00 -9.48
C LEU A 221 19.06 -24.14 -8.20
N TYR A 222 17.83 -23.89 -7.74
CA TYR A 222 17.58 -23.01 -6.58
C TYR A 222 16.85 -23.69 -5.40
N GLY A 223 16.46 -24.95 -5.55
CA GLY A 223 15.89 -25.77 -4.47
C GLY A 223 14.72 -25.11 -3.73
N VAL A 224 14.66 -25.33 -2.41
CA VAL A 224 13.59 -24.81 -1.54
C VAL A 224 13.62 -23.28 -1.46
N ILE A 225 14.79 -22.66 -1.50
CA ILE A 225 14.95 -21.19 -1.40
C ILE A 225 14.33 -20.50 -2.61
N GLY A 226 14.56 -21.01 -3.83
CA GLY A 226 13.94 -20.50 -5.05
C GLY A 226 12.41 -20.59 -5.00
N GLY A 227 11.88 -21.72 -4.52
CA GLY A 227 10.43 -21.90 -4.33
C GLY A 227 9.86 -20.91 -3.32
N ALA A 228 10.52 -20.71 -2.18
CA ALA A 228 10.10 -19.76 -1.16
C ALA A 228 10.09 -18.31 -1.69
N LEU A 229 11.15 -17.88 -2.39
CA LEU A 229 11.23 -16.55 -2.99
C LEU A 229 10.16 -16.34 -4.07
N LEU A 230 9.92 -17.35 -4.90
CA LEU A 230 8.87 -17.31 -5.91
C LEU A 230 7.49 -17.17 -5.25
N LEU A 231 7.24 -17.91 -4.17
CA LEU A 231 5.99 -17.86 -3.42
C LEU A 231 5.75 -16.51 -2.74
N VAL A 232 6.77 -15.95 -2.07
CA VAL A 232 6.68 -14.60 -1.50
C VAL A 232 6.42 -13.56 -2.59
N THR A 233 7.10 -13.69 -3.74
CA THR A 233 6.89 -12.80 -4.88
C THR A 233 5.47 -12.92 -5.44
N TRP A 234 4.94 -14.14 -5.51
CA TRP A 234 3.55 -14.39 -5.89
C TRP A 234 2.58 -13.70 -4.92
N PHE A 235 2.75 -13.88 -3.61
CA PHE A 235 1.92 -13.20 -2.60
C PHE A 235 2.05 -11.68 -2.66
N TYR A 236 3.24 -11.16 -2.96
CA TYR A 236 3.46 -9.73 -3.14
C TYR A 236 2.61 -9.17 -4.28
N PHE A 237 2.65 -9.81 -5.46
CA PHE A 237 1.84 -9.36 -6.59
C PHE A 237 0.34 -9.59 -6.36
N ALA A 238 -0.05 -10.68 -5.69
CA ALA A 238 -1.43 -10.90 -5.27
C ALA A 238 -1.94 -9.74 -4.38
N GLY A 239 -1.14 -9.35 -3.37
CA GLY A 239 -1.45 -8.20 -2.52
C GLY A 239 -1.51 -6.88 -3.31
N GLN A 240 -0.59 -6.66 -4.25
CA GLN A 240 -0.63 -5.49 -5.14
C GLN A 240 -1.94 -5.42 -5.94
N ILE A 241 -2.36 -6.53 -6.54
CA ILE A 241 -3.58 -6.59 -7.36
C ILE A 241 -4.81 -6.20 -6.53
N LEU A 242 -4.92 -6.73 -5.31
CA LEU A 242 -6.04 -6.42 -4.42
C LEU A 242 -6.03 -4.95 -3.98
N LEU A 243 -4.88 -4.43 -3.53
CA LEU A 243 -4.80 -3.06 -3.04
C LEU A 243 -4.94 -2.02 -4.16
N VAL A 244 -4.45 -2.31 -5.37
CA VAL A 244 -4.66 -1.44 -6.55
C VAL A 244 -6.15 -1.39 -6.91
N GLY A 245 -6.88 -2.50 -6.79
CA GLY A 245 -8.34 -2.48 -6.93
C GLY A 245 -9.00 -1.53 -5.93
N ALA A 246 -8.51 -1.51 -4.68
CA ALA A 246 -9.11 -0.68 -3.63
C ALA A 246 -8.84 0.81 -3.89
N ALA A 247 -7.60 1.13 -4.28
CA ALA A 247 -7.24 2.46 -4.73
C ALA A 247 -8.06 2.91 -5.95
N PHE A 248 -8.37 1.98 -6.86
CA PHE A 248 -9.22 2.29 -8.02
C PHE A 248 -10.64 2.67 -7.61
N ASN A 249 -11.26 1.97 -6.65
CA ASN A 249 -12.56 2.36 -6.09
C ASN A 249 -12.50 3.75 -5.44
N LYS A 250 -11.48 4.02 -4.62
CA LYS A 250 -11.26 5.34 -4.00
C LYS A 250 -11.20 6.47 -5.04
N VAL A 251 -10.45 6.27 -6.12
CA VAL A 251 -10.33 7.28 -7.20
C VAL A 251 -11.67 7.53 -7.89
N LEU A 252 -12.43 6.47 -8.19
CA LEU A 252 -13.76 6.60 -8.79
C LEU A 252 -14.76 7.32 -7.89
N LEU A 253 -14.68 7.08 -6.57
CA LEU A 253 -15.49 7.77 -5.56
C LEU A 253 -15.12 9.26 -5.46
N GLY A 254 -13.82 9.58 -5.41
CA GLY A 254 -13.33 10.96 -5.34
C GLY A 254 -13.70 11.82 -6.57
N ASP A 255 -13.75 11.21 -7.75
CA ASP A 255 -14.26 11.85 -8.97
C ASP A 255 -15.77 12.15 -8.89
N MET A 256 -16.54 11.30 -8.20
CA MET A 256 -17.98 11.48 -8.01
C MET A 256 -18.29 12.61 -7.03
N ASP A 257 -17.52 12.69 -5.93
CA ASP A 257 -17.63 13.78 -4.94
C ASP A 257 -17.22 15.14 -5.53
N ARG A 258 -16.16 15.20 -6.35
CA ARG A 258 -15.79 16.42 -7.10
C ARG A 258 -16.85 16.83 -8.12
N GLN A 259 -17.51 15.87 -8.80
CA GLN A 259 -18.57 16.17 -9.75
C GLN A 259 -19.84 16.72 -9.07
N LEU A 260 -20.21 16.17 -7.91
CA LEU A 260 -21.33 16.67 -7.10
C LEU A 260 -21.02 18.08 -6.52
N GLN A 261 -19.78 18.34 -6.14
CA GLN A 261 -19.34 19.67 -5.67
C GLN A 261 -19.21 20.72 -6.78
N GLN A 262 -19.06 20.32 -8.05
CA GLN A 262 -19.01 21.25 -9.19
C GLN A 262 -20.42 21.66 -9.70
N GLU A 263 -21.49 20.98 -9.27
CA GLU A 263 -22.88 21.29 -9.67
C GLU A 263 -23.69 22.34 -8.84
N PRO A 264 -23.16 23.06 -7.83
CA PRO A 264 -23.87 24.22 -7.23
C PRO A 264 -23.49 25.58 -7.85
N LEU A 265 -22.32 25.71 -8.49
CA LEU A 265 -21.81 27.04 -8.89
C LEU A 265 -22.51 27.64 -10.12
N ARG A 266 -23.29 26.86 -10.88
CA ARG A 266 -24.10 27.38 -11.99
C ARG A 266 -25.44 27.99 -11.57
N ARG A 267 -25.94 27.71 -10.35
CA ARG A 267 -27.16 28.38 -9.83
C ARG A 267 -26.88 29.73 -9.18
N SER A 268 -25.67 29.97 -8.69
CA SER A 268 -25.31 31.24 -8.03
C SER A 268 -25.36 32.44 -8.98
N SER A 269 -25.14 32.24 -10.29
CA SER A 269 -25.26 33.33 -11.27
C SER A 269 -26.69 33.84 -11.47
N LYS A 270 -27.73 33.11 -11.01
CA LYS A 270 -29.12 33.57 -11.11
C LYS A 270 -29.59 34.34 -9.87
N ALA A 271 -28.87 34.23 -8.75
CA ALA A 271 -29.20 34.91 -7.50
C ALA A 271 -28.69 36.38 -7.44
N MET A 272 -27.83 36.81 -8.38
CA MET A 272 -27.39 38.21 -8.48
C MET A 272 -28.40 39.14 -9.18
N SER A 273 -29.65 38.71 -9.37
CA SER A 273 -30.71 39.55 -9.98
C SER A 273 -31.91 39.81 -9.07
N GLU A 274 -31.90 39.37 -7.80
CA GLU A 274 -33.03 39.51 -6.87
C GLU A 274 -32.60 40.06 -5.50
N ASP A 275 -31.86 41.18 -5.47
CA ASP A 275 -31.66 41.93 -4.22
C ASP A 275 -31.74 43.44 -4.48
N ALA A 276 -32.92 43.87 -4.95
CA ALA A 276 -33.25 45.27 -5.24
C ALA A 276 -34.07 45.95 -4.14
N ASP A 277 -34.08 45.44 -2.89
CA ASP A 277 -34.96 46.00 -1.86
C ASP A 277 -34.39 45.93 -0.43
N ARG A 278 -33.25 46.60 -0.20
CA ARG A 278 -32.79 46.96 1.15
C ARG A 278 -32.50 48.47 1.22
N PRO A 279 -32.97 49.18 2.27
CA PRO A 279 -32.62 50.58 2.47
C PRO A 279 -31.21 50.67 3.05
N SER A 280 -30.22 50.83 2.18
CA SER A 280 -28.86 51.16 2.54
C SER A 280 -28.83 52.61 3.03
N GLY A 281 -28.68 52.80 4.34
CA GLY A 281 -28.24 54.06 4.92
C GLY A 281 -26.75 54.27 4.61
N GLU A 282 -26.43 54.47 3.35
CA GLU A 282 -25.16 54.99 2.87
C GLU A 282 -25.51 56.18 1.99
N THR A 283 -24.98 57.35 2.37
CA THR A 283 -25.00 58.53 1.53
C THR A 283 -24.50 58.11 0.15
N PRO A 284 -25.29 58.31 -0.93
CA PRO A 284 -24.84 57.98 -2.27
C PRO A 284 -23.54 58.73 -2.56
N PRO A 285 -22.59 58.16 -3.31
CA PRO A 285 -21.59 59.01 -3.96
C PRO A 285 -22.38 60.05 -4.77
N PRO A 286 -22.00 61.34 -4.74
CA PRO A 286 -22.71 62.36 -5.48
C PRO A 286 -22.82 61.91 -6.94
N ASP A 287 -24.04 61.99 -7.47
CA ASP A 287 -24.36 61.68 -8.85
C ASP A 287 -23.33 62.31 -9.79
N ALA A 288 -22.47 61.50 -10.40
CA ALA A 288 -21.68 61.88 -11.56
C ALA A 288 -22.60 61.89 -12.80
N THR A 289 -23.66 62.70 -12.77
CA THR A 289 -24.45 63.08 -13.95
C THR A 289 -24.29 64.56 -14.30
N GLY A 290 -23.22 65.19 -13.78
CA GLY A 290 -22.85 66.58 -14.14
C GLY A 290 -21.36 66.80 -14.39
N ALA A 291 -20.54 65.76 -14.57
CA ALA A 291 -19.11 65.92 -14.91
C ALA A 291 -18.90 65.75 -16.42
N GLY A 292 -19.56 66.63 -17.18
CA GLY A 292 -19.42 66.72 -18.61
C GLY A 292 -19.64 68.16 -19.02
N ASP A 293 -18.77 69.06 -18.55
CA ASP A 293 -18.27 70.19 -19.37
C ASP A 293 -17.27 71.14 -18.67
N ASP A 294 -16.87 70.94 -17.40
CA ASP A 294 -15.97 71.90 -16.73
C ASP A 294 -14.96 71.24 -15.76
N LEU A 295 -14.31 70.13 -16.18
CA LEU A 295 -13.03 69.75 -15.59
C LEU A 295 -11.98 70.66 -16.23
N THR A 296 -11.31 71.50 -15.45
CA THR A 296 -10.20 72.32 -15.97
C THR A 296 -9.08 71.42 -16.47
N ASP A 297 -8.35 71.84 -17.50
CA ASP A 297 -7.24 71.07 -18.06
C ASP A 297 -6.22 70.62 -16.99
N GLU A 298 -6.05 71.42 -15.92
CA GLU A 298 -5.21 71.11 -14.77
C GLU A 298 -5.69 69.89 -13.95
N GLU A 299 -7.00 69.69 -13.77
CA GLU A 299 -7.54 68.55 -13.02
C GLU A 299 -7.42 67.24 -13.83
N LEU A 300 -7.51 67.33 -15.16
CA LEU A 300 -7.27 66.20 -16.06
C LEU A 300 -5.79 65.81 -16.12
N GLU A 301 -4.88 66.79 -16.02
CA GLU A 301 -3.44 66.52 -15.91
C GLU A 301 -3.09 65.84 -14.58
N GLN A 302 -3.62 66.32 -13.46
CA GLN A 302 -3.40 65.67 -12.15
C GLN A 302 -3.89 64.23 -12.13
N LEU A 303 -5.08 63.96 -12.66
CA LEU A 303 -5.60 62.59 -12.70
C LEU A 303 -4.76 61.66 -13.59
N ARG A 304 -4.17 62.19 -14.66
CA ARG A 304 -3.27 61.44 -15.54
C ARG A 304 -1.94 61.13 -14.86
N GLU A 305 -1.36 62.11 -14.17
CA GLU A 305 -0.12 61.92 -13.41
C GLU A 305 -0.31 60.89 -12.29
N GLU A 306 -1.43 60.93 -11.57
CA GLU A 306 -1.74 59.95 -10.52
C GLU A 306 -1.89 58.53 -11.10
N PHE A 307 -2.51 58.40 -12.28
CA PHE A 307 -2.69 57.12 -12.93
C PHE A 307 -1.38 56.56 -13.52
N GLU A 308 -0.48 57.41 -13.99
CA GLU A 308 0.86 57.01 -14.44
C GLU A 308 1.73 56.58 -13.26
N SER A 309 1.73 57.34 -12.16
CA SER A 309 2.41 56.97 -10.92
C SER A 309 1.94 55.61 -10.38
N PHE A 310 0.63 55.35 -10.41
CA PHE A 310 0.07 54.08 -9.95
C PHE A 310 0.44 52.90 -10.87
N ARG A 311 0.50 53.14 -12.19
CA ARG A 311 0.92 52.12 -13.15
C ARG A 311 2.39 51.73 -12.94
N ASP A 312 3.26 52.69 -12.71
CA ASP A 312 4.68 52.45 -12.46
C ASP A 312 4.92 51.67 -11.14
N ASP A 313 4.18 51.95 -10.06
CA ASP A 313 4.28 51.19 -8.79
C ASP A 313 3.84 49.72 -8.95
N ILE A 314 2.84 49.46 -9.80
CA ILE A 314 2.41 48.10 -10.13
C ILE A 314 3.45 47.37 -10.98
N GLU A 315 4.06 48.03 -11.96
CA GLU A 315 5.05 47.41 -12.84
C GLU A 315 6.34 47.06 -12.07
N ASP A 316 6.79 47.93 -11.16
CA ASP A 316 7.97 47.67 -10.29
C ASP A 316 7.76 46.49 -9.32
N ARG A 317 6.56 46.39 -8.73
CA ARG A 317 6.20 45.24 -7.87
C ARG A 317 6.08 43.92 -8.65
N THR A 318 5.70 43.97 -9.92
CA THR A 318 5.53 42.78 -10.75
C THR A 318 6.88 42.20 -11.17
N LEU A 319 7.90 43.05 -11.38
CA LEU A 319 9.26 42.62 -11.73
C LEU A 319 10.00 41.89 -10.60
N HIS A 320 9.62 42.08 -9.33
CA HIS A 320 10.29 41.47 -8.17
C HIS A 320 9.69 40.13 -7.71
N GLN A 321 8.60 39.66 -8.33
CA GLN A 321 7.96 38.40 -7.92
C GLN A 321 8.82 37.16 -8.23
N ASP A 322 9.55 37.19 -9.35
CA ASP A 322 10.33 36.05 -9.82
C ASP A 322 11.59 35.80 -8.96
N ASP A 323 12.26 36.86 -8.51
CA ASP A 323 13.45 36.76 -7.66
C ASP A 323 13.11 36.17 -6.27
N VAL A 324 12.02 36.62 -5.66
CA VAL A 324 11.55 36.12 -4.36
C VAL A 324 11.17 34.64 -4.45
N LYS A 325 10.57 34.21 -5.57
CA LYS A 325 10.17 32.82 -5.81
C LYS A 325 11.38 31.89 -5.94
N ASP A 326 12.44 32.35 -6.60
CA ASP A 326 13.65 31.55 -6.79
C ASP A 326 14.50 31.45 -5.52
N ASP A 327 14.56 32.52 -4.71
CA ASP A 327 15.15 32.48 -3.37
C ASP A 327 14.40 31.51 -2.45
N LEU A 328 13.07 31.52 -2.46
CA LEU A 328 12.27 30.56 -1.69
C LEU A 328 12.53 29.12 -2.14
N LYS A 329 12.54 28.86 -3.46
CA LYS A 329 12.85 27.54 -4.02
C LYS A 329 14.27 27.08 -3.64
N GLN A 330 15.23 28.00 -3.59
CA GLN A 330 16.60 27.66 -3.21
C GLN A 330 16.70 27.36 -1.70
N TYR A 331 16.03 28.15 -0.86
CA TYR A 331 15.95 27.92 0.59
C TYR A 331 15.31 26.56 0.92
N VAL A 332 14.16 26.24 0.31
CA VAL A 332 13.46 24.96 0.50
C VAL A 332 14.32 23.78 0.04
N ARG A 333 14.96 23.88 -1.14
CA ARG A 333 15.90 22.84 -1.61
C ARG A 333 17.08 22.62 -0.66
N ARG A 334 17.66 23.69 -0.11
CA ARG A 334 18.75 23.59 0.89
C ARG A 334 18.28 22.96 2.19
N ARG A 335 17.06 23.27 2.63
CA ARG A 335 16.50 22.74 3.88
C ARG A 335 16.12 21.27 3.76
N MET A 336 15.52 20.84 2.65
CA MET A 336 15.20 19.43 2.42
C MET A 336 16.46 18.54 2.34
N ARG A 337 17.55 19.03 1.74
CA ARG A 337 18.81 18.24 1.64
C ARG A 337 19.56 18.07 2.96
N ARG A 338 19.36 18.92 3.96
CA ARG A 338 20.06 18.84 5.26
C ARG A 338 19.55 17.73 6.19
N GLY A 339 18.42 17.09 5.87
CA GLY A 339 17.77 16.10 6.73
C GLY A 339 18.16 14.63 6.52
N HIS A 340 18.61 14.21 5.33
CA HIS A 340 18.67 12.77 5.00
C HIS A 340 20.02 12.07 5.24
N ALA A 341 21.07 12.79 5.62
CA ALA A 341 22.40 12.19 5.77
C ALA A 341 22.77 11.70 7.18
N ARG A 342 21.97 12.01 8.23
CA ARG A 342 22.37 11.78 9.63
C ARG A 342 21.87 10.49 10.28
N GLY A 343 21.28 9.57 9.52
CA GLY A 343 20.65 8.35 10.04
C GLY A 343 21.29 7.03 9.61
N TRP A 344 22.46 7.03 8.98
CA TRP A 344 23.01 5.82 8.33
C TRP A 344 23.61 4.80 9.30
N GLY A 345 23.99 5.21 10.52
CA GLY A 345 24.58 4.31 11.53
C GLY A 345 23.80 3.01 11.76
N PRO A 346 22.49 3.07 12.05
CA PRO A 346 21.59 1.91 12.13
C PRO A 346 21.74 0.92 10.98
N TYR A 347 21.77 1.42 9.75
CA TYR A 347 21.76 0.59 8.54
C TYR A 347 23.13 -0.02 8.27
N VAL A 348 24.22 0.67 8.60
CA VAL A 348 25.59 0.14 8.47
C VAL A 348 25.83 -0.99 9.48
N VAL A 349 25.34 -0.86 10.71
CA VAL A 349 25.42 -1.92 11.73
C VAL A 349 24.59 -3.14 11.33
N LEU A 350 23.38 -2.91 10.78
CA LEU A 350 22.52 -3.99 10.31
C LEU A 350 23.17 -4.72 9.12
N LEU A 351 23.72 -3.97 8.15
CA LEU A 351 24.46 -4.53 7.01
C LEU A 351 25.67 -5.36 7.47
N TYR A 352 26.44 -4.85 8.44
CA TYR A 352 27.57 -5.59 9.03
C TYR A 352 27.10 -6.90 9.68
N GLY A 353 26.01 -6.85 10.47
CA GLY A 353 25.41 -8.03 11.08
C GLY A 353 24.97 -9.05 10.04
N THR A 354 24.27 -8.62 8.99
CA THR A 354 23.82 -9.50 7.91
C THR A 354 24.98 -10.15 7.18
N ILE A 355 26.05 -9.42 6.86
CA ILE A 355 27.25 -9.95 6.20
C ILE A 355 27.95 -10.97 7.11
N MET A 356 28.09 -10.67 8.40
CA MET A 356 28.73 -11.58 9.36
C MET A 356 27.90 -12.85 9.59
N THR A 357 26.57 -12.75 9.61
CA THR A 357 25.67 -13.91 9.69
C THR A 357 25.77 -14.79 8.44
N LEU A 358 25.82 -14.19 7.24
CA LEU A 358 26.05 -14.94 5.99
C LEU A 358 27.42 -15.63 5.99
N GLY A 359 28.46 -14.94 6.46
CA GLY A 359 29.80 -15.50 6.60
C GLY A 359 29.83 -16.69 7.57
N ALA A 360 29.18 -16.56 8.72
CA ALA A 360 29.05 -17.64 9.69
C ALA A 360 28.31 -18.86 9.09
N PHE A 361 27.24 -18.63 8.33
CA PHE A 361 26.52 -19.71 7.66
C PHE A 361 27.39 -20.43 6.61
N TYR A 362 28.15 -19.69 5.81
CA TYR A 362 29.00 -20.25 4.76
C TYR A 362 30.20 -21.04 5.33
N TYR A 363 30.87 -20.51 6.36
CA TYR A 363 32.10 -21.11 6.90
C TYR A 363 31.88 -22.14 8.02
N LEU A 364 30.72 -22.14 8.70
CA LEU A 364 30.44 -23.03 9.83
C LEU A 364 29.33 -24.06 9.54
N GLN A 365 28.91 -24.23 8.28
CA GLN A 365 27.80 -25.11 7.91
C GLN A 365 27.98 -26.55 8.45
N ASP A 366 29.21 -27.03 8.55
CA ASP A 366 29.53 -28.40 8.96
C ASP A 366 29.53 -28.62 10.49
N GLN A 367 29.36 -27.54 11.29
CA GLN A 367 29.51 -27.60 12.76
C GLN A 367 28.19 -27.51 13.54
N GLY A 368 27.03 -27.60 12.87
CA GLY A 368 25.71 -27.76 13.47
C GLY A 368 25.41 -26.76 14.60
N LEU A 369 25.45 -27.23 15.86
CA LEU A 369 25.15 -26.42 17.06
C LEU A 369 26.08 -25.21 17.24
N TRP A 370 27.34 -25.29 16.80
CA TRP A 370 28.29 -24.18 16.93
C TRP A 370 27.99 -23.03 15.96
N ALA A 371 27.44 -23.33 14.79
CA ALA A 371 26.97 -22.30 13.85
C ALA A 371 25.78 -21.52 14.44
N VAL A 372 24.85 -22.21 15.10
CA VAL A 372 23.70 -21.60 15.78
C VAL A 372 24.17 -20.72 16.95
N LEU A 373 25.10 -21.19 17.77
CA LEU A 373 25.69 -20.40 18.86
C LEU A 373 26.43 -19.16 18.35
N ALA A 374 27.27 -19.30 17.32
CA ALA A 374 27.98 -18.18 16.73
C ALA A 374 27.00 -17.13 16.16
N MET A 375 25.92 -17.58 15.52
CA MET A 375 24.87 -16.70 15.01
C MET A 375 24.16 -15.94 16.13
N LEU A 376 23.83 -16.62 17.23
CA LEU A 376 23.18 -16.03 18.40
C LEU A 376 24.07 -14.96 19.05
N VAL A 377 25.38 -15.21 19.14
CA VAL A 377 26.37 -14.24 19.65
C VAL A 377 26.52 -13.04 18.72
N ILE A 378 26.61 -13.23 17.41
CA ILE A 378 26.71 -12.14 16.43
C ILE A 378 25.44 -11.27 16.46
N TRP A 379 24.27 -11.90 16.56
CA TRP A 379 22.98 -11.21 16.60
C TRP A 379 22.79 -10.42 17.90
N LEU A 380 23.15 -11.00 19.05
CA LEU A 380 23.14 -10.30 20.34
C LEU A 380 24.15 -9.14 20.37
N SER A 381 25.33 -9.30 19.78
CA SER A 381 26.37 -8.26 19.71
C SER A 381 25.93 -7.07 18.85
N THR A 382 25.36 -7.34 17.68
CA THR A 382 24.86 -6.29 16.76
C THR A 382 23.65 -5.57 17.33
N LEU A 383 22.74 -6.29 18.01
CA LEU A 383 21.59 -5.70 18.69
C LEU A 383 22.00 -4.88 19.92
N GLY A 384 23.00 -5.33 20.68
CA GLY A 384 23.58 -4.57 21.79
C GLY A 384 24.24 -3.26 21.33
N LEU A 385 25.02 -3.30 20.26
CA LEU A 385 25.64 -2.11 19.66
C LEU A 385 24.58 -1.12 19.15
N TYR A 386 23.50 -1.64 18.57
CA TYR A 386 22.37 -0.83 18.11
C TYR A 386 21.69 -0.08 19.27
N VAL A 387 21.41 -0.78 20.37
CA VAL A 387 20.81 -0.18 21.57
C VAL A 387 21.69 0.93 22.15
N VAL A 388 23.01 0.70 22.24
CA VAL A 388 23.97 1.72 22.70
C VAL A 388 23.99 2.94 21.79
N MET A 389 24.04 2.75 20.47
CA MET A 389 24.01 3.85 19.52
C MET A 389 22.69 4.61 19.55
N LEU A 390 21.57 3.93 19.75
CA LEU A 390 20.26 4.55 19.88
C LEU A 390 20.17 5.38 21.17
N LEU A 391 20.65 4.87 22.30
CA LEU A 391 20.75 5.61 23.56
C LEU A 391 21.65 6.84 23.41
N VAL A 392 22.81 6.71 22.78
CA VAL A 392 23.72 7.81 22.52
C VAL A 392 23.07 8.85 21.58
N GLY A 393 22.43 8.41 20.50
CA GLY A 393 21.75 9.29 19.54
C GLY A 393 20.51 9.99 20.10
N VAL A 394 19.81 9.38 21.05
CA VAL A 394 18.73 10.02 21.82
C VAL A 394 19.32 11.02 22.81
N THR A 395 20.38 10.64 23.53
CA THR A 395 21.07 11.52 24.48
C THR A 395 21.60 12.79 23.80
N PHE A 396 22.24 12.68 22.64
CA PHE A 396 22.71 13.84 21.87
C PHE A 396 21.58 14.72 21.32
N ARG A 397 20.41 14.14 21.00
CA ARG A 397 19.23 14.91 20.57
C ARG A 397 18.58 15.66 21.72
N VAL A 398 18.45 15.02 22.88
CA VAL A 398 17.82 15.60 24.07
C VAL A 398 18.71 16.67 24.71
N THR A 399 20.03 16.49 24.69
CA THR A 399 20.96 17.41 25.37
C THR A 399 21.34 18.66 24.56
N GLY A 400 20.95 18.77 23.28
CA GLY A 400 21.19 19.98 22.46
C GLY A 400 22.67 20.34 22.24
N LEU A 401 23.60 19.48 22.68
CA LEU A 401 25.05 19.69 22.66
C LEU A 401 25.67 20.08 21.30
N PRO A 402 25.18 19.65 20.12
CA PRO A 402 25.85 20.02 18.86
C PRO A 402 25.71 21.51 18.49
N GLY A 403 24.71 22.23 19.01
CA GLY A 403 24.59 23.69 18.78
C GLY A 403 25.68 24.47 19.52
N ILE A 404 25.89 24.12 20.78
CA ILE A 404 26.82 24.83 21.69
C ILE A 404 28.28 24.64 21.26
N ALA A 405 28.65 23.45 20.77
CA ALA A 405 30.01 23.19 20.29
C ALA A 405 30.33 23.94 18.99
N ILE A 406 29.35 24.10 18.09
CA ILE A 406 29.54 24.81 16.82
C ILE A 406 29.60 26.32 17.04
N ASP A 407 28.79 26.87 17.95
CA ASP A 407 28.84 28.29 18.29
C ASP A 407 30.15 28.67 18.99
N LYS A 408 30.68 27.78 19.86
CA LYS A 408 31.97 27.99 20.53
C LYS A 408 33.17 27.98 19.58
N VAL A 409 33.09 27.26 18.46
CA VAL A 409 34.12 27.28 17.40
C VAL A 409 33.98 28.52 16.50
N ARG A 410 32.77 29.08 16.37
CA ARG A 410 32.52 30.29 15.57
C ARG A 410 32.98 31.56 16.28
N ASP A 411 32.85 31.61 17.60
CA ASP A 411 33.37 32.72 18.43
C ASP A 411 34.89 32.72 18.56
N TRP A 412 35.57 31.60 18.30
CA TRP A 412 37.03 31.54 18.31
C TRP A 412 37.68 32.06 17.00
N ARG A 413 36.86 32.38 15.99
CA ARG A 413 37.30 32.91 14.68
C ARG A 413 36.89 34.37 14.44
N ARG A 414 36.37 35.05 15.45
CA ARG A 414 36.27 36.51 15.50
C ARG A 414 37.27 37.02 16.54
#